data_AF-A0A9D1DJ13-F1
#
_entry.id   AF-A0A9D1DJ13-F1
#
_cell.length_a   1.000
_cell.length_b   1.000
_cell.length_c   1.000
_cell.angle_alpha   90.00
_cell.angle_beta   90.00
_cell.angle_gamma   90.00
#
_symmetry.space_group_name_H-M   'P 1'
#
loop_
_entity.id
_entity.type
_entity.pdbx_description
1 polymer ?
#
loop_
_entity_poly.entity_id
_entity_poly.type
_entity_poly.pdbx_seq_one_letter_code
_entity_poly.pdbx_strand_id
1 'polypeptide(L)'
;MSYQYRTTGGDCGCGPACPAPQPPQPCGCPCGDSFRQALDLLCSQQFYGLVDFGAFAFISDYYLLGASVEAPAGGSAPGDNLTALSATYRCGSCGCETAAASGQLFPPTVGGLAQAGTVSQAALCRLTAVAFDAADDASLTSTANYQAILQIFNQMLRPSSPQTCVSIADSLTAGVTHTATLAAGPLLVENVLVLGQWGKLLVLANSTDERFYLVCADKIDFIG
;
A
#
# COMPACT_ATOMS: atom_id res chain seq x y z
N MET A 1 -2.61 -6.86 39.04
CA MET A 1 -3.63 -7.05 38.00
C MET A 1 -2.90 -7.10 36.66
N SER A 2 -2.64 -8.32 36.19
CA SER A 2 -1.96 -8.59 34.92
C SER A 2 -2.99 -8.53 33.82
N TYR A 3 -2.92 -7.52 32.94
CA TYR A 3 -3.81 -7.42 31.80
C TYR A 3 -3.31 -8.34 30.70
N GLN A 4 -4.09 -9.40 30.45
CA GLN A 4 -3.84 -10.34 29.38
C GLN A 4 -4.06 -9.65 28.03
N TYR A 5 -3.05 -9.74 27.17
CA TYR A 5 -3.18 -9.45 25.75
C TYR A 5 -4.27 -10.37 25.18
N ARG A 6 -5.34 -9.78 24.66
CA ARG A 6 -6.35 -10.52 23.91
C ARG A 6 -5.79 -10.76 22.52
N THR A 7 -5.00 -11.83 22.39
CA THR A 7 -4.78 -12.49 21.11
C THR A 7 -6.09 -13.16 20.71
N THR A 8 -7.02 -12.43 20.10
CA THR A 8 -8.05 -13.09 19.28
C THR A 8 -7.39 -13.57 18.00
N GLY A 9 -6.74 -14.72 18.09
CA GLY A 9 -6.71 -15.65 16.97
C GLY A 9 -8.12 -16.20 16.76
N GLY A 10 -8.53 -16.27 15.49
CA GLY A 10 -9.88 -16.64 15.03
C GLY A 10 -10.71 -15.38 14.79
N ASP A 11 -11.03 -14.97 13.56
CA ASP A 11 -11.46 -15.78 12.42
C ASP A 11 -10.65 -15.50 11.15
N CYS A 12 -9.62 -16.34 10.90
CA CYS A 12 -9.30 -16.69 9.52
C CYS A 12 -10.56 -17.40 8.98
N GLY A 13 -11.31 -16.85 8.03
CA GLY A 13 -12.48 -17.51 7.40
C GLY A 13 -12.16 -18.80 6.62
N CYS A 14 -11.02 -19.42 6.91
CA CYS A 14 -10.57 -20.71 6.43
C CYS A 14 -10.62 -21.67 7.63
N GLY A 15 -11.50 -22.68 7.61
CA GLY A 15 -11.34 -23.79 8.56
C GLY A 15 -10.03 -24.56 8.31
N PRO A 16 -9.68 -25.54 9.15
CA PRO A 16 -9.52 -25.46 10.61
C PRO A 16 -8.19 -24.75 11.00
N ALA A 17 -8.21 -24.03 12.13
CA ALA A 17 -7.09 -23.49 12.90
C ALA A 17 -5.79 -23.11 12.16
N CYS A 18 -5.61 -21.80 11.92
CA CYS A 18 -4.32 -21.19 11.56
C CYS A 18 -3.20 -21.74 12.48
N PRO A 19 -2.15 -22.41 11.95
CA PRO A 19 -1.08 -23.00 12.77
C PRO A 19 -0.33 -21.93 13.55
N ALA A 20 0.27 -22.34 14.68
CA ALA A 20 0.94 -21.43 15.61
C ALA A 20 1.95 -20.50 14.89
N PRO A 21 2.09 -19.23 15.32
CA PRO A 21 2.95 -18.26 14.66
C PRO A 21 4.39 -18.80 14.59
N GLN A 22 4.81 -19.22 13.39
CA GLN A 22 6.22 -19.49 13.14
C GLN A 22 6.97 -18.15 13.11
N PRO A 23 8.22 -18.07 13.62
CA PRO A 23 9.03 -16.86 13.48
C PRO A 23 9.06 -16.47 11.99
N PRO A 24 8.84 -15.19 11.65
CA PRO A 24 8.65 -14.74 10.27
C PRO A 24 9.80 -15.23 9.41
N GLN A 25 9.54 -16.24 8.59
CA GLN A 25 10.50 -16.71 7.61
C GLN A 25 10.57 -15.64 6.51
N PRO A 26 11.77 -15.25 6.05
CA PRO A 26 11.88 -14.34 4.91
C PRO A 26 11.17 -14.98 3.71
N CYS A 27 10.25 -14.26 3.10
CA CYS A 27 9.34 -14.80 2.07
C CYS A 27 10.03 -14.90 0.69
N GLY A 28 11.36 -14.89 0.65
CA GLY A 28 12.17 -15.08 -0.55
C GLY A 28 12.30 -13.86 -1.47
N CYS A 29 11.60 -12.74 -1.21
CA CYS A 29 11.71 -11.52 -2.02
C CYS A 29 11.73 -10.22 -1.15
N PRO A 30 12.64 -9.27 -1.43
CA PRO A 30 12.82 -8.09 -0.57
C PRO A 30 11.59 -7.17 -0.45
N CYS A 31 10.88 -6.92 -1.55
CA CYS A 31 9.67 -6.10 -1.52
C CYS A 31 8.47 -6.82 -0.89
N GLY A 32 8.32 -8.13 -1.07
CA GLY A 32 7.20 -8.87 -0.48
C GLY A 32 7.25 -8.88 1.04
N ASP A 33 8.44 -9.05 1.63
CA ASP A 33 8.63 -8.92 3.09
C ASP A 33 8.26 -7.52 3.59
N SER A 34 8.62 -6.48 2.83
CA SER A 34 8.31 -5.09 3.18
C SER A 34 6.81 -4.80 3.03
N PHE A 35 6.15 -5.32 1.99
CA PHE A 35 4.70 -5.22 1.81
C PHE A 35 3.96 -5.90 2.96
N ARG A 36 4.39 -7.10 3.35
CA ARG A 36 3.80 -7.82 4.48
C ARG A 36 3.85 -6.98 5.75
N GLN A 37 5.02 -6.41 6.06
CA GLN A 37 5.21 -5.59 7.25
C GLN A 37 4.40 -4.29 7.19
N ALA A 38 4.36 -3.62 6.04
CA ALA A 38 3.59 -2.40 5.87
C ALA A 38 2.07 -2.66 5.98
N LEU A 39 1.57 -3.73 5.37
CA LEU A 39 0.16 -4.12 5.45
C LEU A 39 -0.25 -4.57 6.86
N ASP A 40 0.66 -5.20 7.61
CA ASP A 40 0.45 -5.55 9.03
C ASP A 40 0.42 -4.29 9.92
N LEU A 41 1.23 -3.28 9.59
CA LEU A 41 1.20 -1.99 10.27
C LEU A 41 -0.13 -1.26 10.08
N LEU A 42 -0.73 -1.30 8.88
CA LEU A 42 -2.06 -0.73 8.64
C LEU A 42 -3.13 -1.41 9.52
N CYS A 43 -2.92 -2.66 9.90
CA CYS A 43 -3.78 -3.40 10.81
C CYS A 43 -3.57 -3.09 12.29
N SER A 44 -2.59 -2.24 12.63
CA SER A 44 -2.38 -1.79 14.01
C SER A 44 -3.50 -0.84 14.45
N GLN A 45 -3.70 -0.74 15.77
CA GLN A 45 -4.72 0.16 16.35
C GLN A 45 -4.57 1.63 15.94
N GLN A 46 -3.37 2.04 15.51
CA GLN A 46 -3.11 3.42 15.07
C GLN A 46 -3.69 3.72 13.69
N PHE A 47 -3.75 2.73 12.81
CA PHE A 47 -4.18 2.88 11.41
C PHE A 47 -5.57 2.31 11.15
N TYR A 48 -6.00 1.31 11.92
CA TYR A 48 -7.20 0.52 11.61
C TYR A 48 -8.48 1.36 11.47
N GLY A 49 -8.61 2.46 12.23
CA GLY A 49 -9.75 3.37 12.14
C GLY A 49 -9.58 4.53 11.16
N LEU A 50 -8.42 4.64 10.50
CA LEU A 50 -8.08 5.75 9.59
C LEU A 50 -8.07 5.31 8.12
N VAL A 51 -7.89 4.01 7.87
CA VAL A 51 -7.74 3.43 6.52
C VAL A 51 -9.04 2.79 6.08
N ASP A 52 -9.46 3.03 4.83
CA ASP A 52 -10.59 2.32 4.24
C ASP A 52 -10.16 0.94 3.72
N PHE A 53 -10.41 -0.11 4.50
CA PHE A 53 -10.12 -1.48 4.10
C PHE A 53 -10.98 -1.99 2.93
N GLY A 54 -11.99 -1.25 2.48
CA GLY A 54 -12.78 -1.50 1.27
C GLY A 54 -12.28 -0.76 0.02
N ALA A 55 -11.34 0.17 0.17
CA ALA A 55 -10.81 0.99 -0.92
C ALA A 55 -9.30 0.75 -1.09
N PHE A 56 -8.94 -0.44 -1.57
CA PHE A 56 -7.57 -0.82 -1.94
C PHE A 56 -7.45 -1.06 -3.44
N ALA A 57 -6.21 -0.95 -3.95
CA ALA A 57 -5.78 -1.61 -5.16
C ALA A 57 -4.43 -2.31 -4.98
N PHE A 58 -4.31 -3.50 -5.55
CA PHE A 58 -3.05 -4.25 -5.59
C PHE A 58 -2.57 -4.29 -7.03
N ILE A 59 -1.38 -3.75 -7.26
CA ILE A 59 -0.85 -3.51 -8.60
C ILE A 59 0.31 -4.46 -8.86
N SER A 60 0.28 -5.14 -10.00
CA SER A 60 1.38 -5.96 -10.52
C SER A 60 1.63 -5.64 -11.99
N ASP A 61 2.71 -6.17 -12.54
CA ASP A 61 3.07 -5.99 -13.96
C ASP A 61 2.04 -6.60 -14.93
N TYR A 62 1.22 -7.55 -14.46
CA TYR A 62 0.32 -8.33 -15.33
C TYR A 62 -1.17 -8.09 -15.11
N TYR A 63 -1.56 -7.71 -13.90
CA TYR A 63 -2.94 -7.47 -13.51
C TYR A 63 -3.02 -6.48 -12.35
N LEU A 64 -4.12 -5.75 -12.30
CA LEU A 64 -4.52 -4.91 -11.19
C LEU A 64 -5.73 -5.53 -10.50
N LEU A 65 -5.76 -5.47 -9.18
CA LEU A 65 -6.89 -5.90 -8.37
C LEU A 65 -7.52 -4.66 -7.73
N GLY A 66 -8.82 -4.43 -7.96
CA GLY A 66 -9.55 -3.35 -7.30
C GLY A 66 -9.51 -1.98 -7.98
N ALA A 67 -8.77 -1.81 -9.06
CA ALA A 67 -8.79 -0.60 -9.88
C ALA A 67 -8.35 -0.93 -11.31
N SER A 68 -8.82 -0.17 -12.29
CA SER A 68 -8.28 -0.16 -13.65
C SER A 68 -7.41 1.07 -13.88
N VAL A 69 -6.57 1.00 -14.91
CA VAL A 69 -5.77 2.14 -15.34
C VAL A 69 -6.61 3.06 -16.24
N GLU A 70 -6.56 4.36 -15.99
CA GLU A 70 -7.14 5.40 -16.83
C GLU A 70 -6.06 6.20 -17.57
N ALA A 71 -6.49 6.98 -18.56
CA ALA A 71 -5.59 7.92 -19.20
C ALA A 71 -5.18 8.98 -18.17
N PRO A 72 -3.88 9.30 -18.04
CA PRO A 72 -3.44 10.35 -17.12
C PRO A 72 -4.19 11.64 -17.43
N ALA A 73 -4.84 12.23 -16.42
CA ALA A 73 -5.55 13.49 -16.59
C ALA A 73 -4.58 14.63 -16.95
N GLY A 74 -3.30 14.49 -16.54
CA GLY A 74 -2.27 15.52 -16.65
C GLY A 74 -2.59 16.73 -15.75
N GLY A 75 -1.55 17.46 -15.35
CA GLY A 75 -1.73 18.71 -14.60
C GLY A 75 -0.68 18.92 -13.52
N SER A 76 -0.87 19.99 -12.74
CA SER A 76 0.00 20.34 -11.62
C SER A 76 -0.52 19.88 -10.26
N ALA A 77 -1.72 19.30 -10.21
CA ALA A 77 -2.27 18.71 -8.99
C ALA A 77 -1.64 17.32 -8.75
N PRO A 78 -1.55 16.87 -7.49
CA PRO A 78 -1.26 15.47 -7.18
C PRO A 78 -2.33 14.57 -7.79
N GLY A 79 -1.92 13.48 -8.41
CA GLY A 79 -2.83 12.56 -9.08
C GLY A 79 -2.21 11.22 -9.41
N ASP A 80 -3.04 10.31 -9.90
CA ASP A 80 -2.64 8.99 -10.36
C ASP A 80 -3.48 8.55 -11.56
N ASN A 81 -3.10 7.43 -12.16
CA ASN A 81 -3.78 6.85 -13.31
C ASN A 81 -4.73 5.70 -12.94
N LEU A 82 -5.26 5.63 -11.73
CA LEU A 82 -6.18 4.59 -11.26
C LEU A 82 -7.60 5.12 -11.15
N THR A 83 -8.57 4.26 -11.43
CA THR A 83 -9.97 4.48 -11.04
C THR A 83 -10.12 4.50 -9.52
N ALA A 84 -11.33 4.81 -9.04
CA ALA A 84 -11.72 4.56 -7.66
C ALA A 84 -11.33 3.13 -7.20
N LEU A 85 -10.80 3.04 -5.98
CA LEU A 85 -10.34 1.79 -5.40
C LEU A 85 -11.54 0.96 -4.92
N SER A 86 -11.50 -0.34 -5.15
CA SER A 86 -12.64 -1.24 -4.89
C SER A 86 -12.24 -2.62 -4.39
N ALA A 87 -10.94 -2.91 -4.23
CA ALA A 87 -10.54 -4.13 -3.56
C ALA A 87 -10.66 -3.97 -2.05
N THR A 88 -11.05 -5.06 -1.40
CA THR A 88 -11.04 -5.17 0.06
C THR A 88 -9.74 -5.82 0.50
N TYR A 89 -9.06 -5.24 1.48
CA TYR A 89 -7.97 -5.88 2.20
C TYR A 89 -8.46 -6.33 3.59
N ARG A 90 -8.10 -7.55 4.00
CA ARG A 90 -8.44 -8.08 5.32
C ARG A 90 -7.19 -8.30 6.13
N CYS A 91 -7.19 -7.73 7.33
CA CYS A 91 -6.14 -7.96 8.31
C CYS A 91 -6.04 -9.44 8.70
N GLY A 92 -4.80 -9.91 8.83
CA GLY A 92 -4.50 -11.33 8.98
C GLY A 92 -4.00 -11.91 7.65
N SER A 93 -2.68 -12.05 7.53
CA SER A 93 -2.08 -12.73 6.37
C SER A 93 -2.32 -14.23 6.47
N CYS A 94 -2.69 -14.86 5.36
CA CYS A 94 -2.86 -16.32 5.28
C CYS A 94 -1.53 -17.06 5.11
N GLY A 95 -0.41 -16.34 5.05
CA GLY A 95 0.92 -16.90 4.86
C GLY A 95 1.98 -15.81 4.66
N CYS A 96 3.21 -16.25 4.42
CA CYS A 96 4.37 -15.39 4.19
C CYS A 96 4.28 -14.66 2.83
N GLU A 97 3.75 -15.32 1.81
CA GLU A 97 3.83 -14.83 0.42
C GLU A 97 2.57 -14.11 -0.07
N THR A 98 1.49 -14.10 0.71
CA THR A 98 0.16 -13.66 0.26
C THR A 98 -0.54 -12.75 1.26
N ALA A 99 -1.23 -11.72 0.76
CA ALA A 99 -2.19 -10.92 1.52
C ALA A 99 -3.63 -11.32 1.18
N ALA A 100 -4.52 -11.27 2.18
CA ALA A 100 -5.95 -11.50 1.99
C ALA A 100 -6.59 -10.27 1.33
N ALA A 101 -6.71 -10.31 0.01
CA ALA A 101 -7.20 -9.20 -0.80
C ALA A 101 -8.24 -9.71 -1.79
N SER A 102 -9.41 -9.07 -1.85
CA SER A 102 -10.51 -9.50 -2.71
C SER A 102 -11.08 -8.37 -3.54
N GLY A 103 -11.39 -8.66 -4.80
CA GLY A 103 -11.94 -7.67 -5.73
C GLY A 103 -11.96 -8.19 -7.17
N GLN A 104 -12.31 -7.31 -8.09
CA GLN A 104 -12.25 -7.58 -9.53
C GLN A 104 -10.83 -7.40 -10.07
N LEU A 105 -10.46 -8.23 -11.05
CA LEU A 105 -9.20 -8.12 -11.77
C LEU A 105 -9.35 -7.28 -13.04
N PHE A 106 -8.35 -6.47 -13.32
CA PHE A 106 -8.28 -5.63 -14.51
C PHE A 106 -6.93 -5.87 -15.23
N PRO A 107 -6.91 -5.89 -16.57
CA PRO A 107 -5.66 -5.91 -17.31
C PRO A 107 -4.93 -4.56 -17.16
N PRO A 108 -3.58 -4.53 -17.27
CA PRO A 108 -2.76 -3.34 -17.14
C PRO A 108 -2.79 -2.53 -18.43
N THR A 109 -3.98 -2.11 -18.83
CA THR A 109 -4.21 -1.35 -20.06
C THR A 109 -5.23 -0.26 -19.75
N VAL A 110 -5.04 0.91 -20.37
CA VAL A 110 -5.95 2.05 -20.22
C VAL A 110 -7.37 1.63 -20.61
N GLY A 111 -8.33 1.85 -19.72
CA GLY A 111 -9.73 1.45 -19.92
C GLY A 111 -9.95 -0.06 -19.89
N GLY A 112 -9.03 -0.81 -19.28
CA GLY A 112 -9.12 -2.25 -19.13
C GLY A 112 -10.43 -2.67 -18.47
N LEU A 113 -11.15 -3.62 -19.09
CA LEU A 113 -12.42 -4.11 -18.56
C LEU A 113 -12.20 -5.11 -17.42
N ALA A 114 -13.10 -5.09 -16.44
CA ALA A 114 -13.13 -6.06 -15.36
C ALA A 114 -13.24 -7.49 -15.94
N GLN A 115 -12.38 -8.38 -15.47
CA GLN A 115 -12.41 -9.79 -15.83
C GLN A 115 -13.55 -10.52 -15.12
N ALA A 116 -14.06 -11.56 -15.74
CA ALA A 116 -15.07 -12.43 -15.14
C ALA A 116 -14.45 -13.24 -14.00
N GLY A 117 -14.59 -12.75 -12.77
CA GLY A 117 -14.15 -13.46 -11.56
C GLY A 117 -13.66 -12.51 -10.47
N THR A 118 -13.65 -13.00 -9.25
CA THR A 118 -12.99 -12.34 -8.11
C THR A 118 -11.84 -13.22 -7.63
N VAL A 119 -10.76 -12.58 -7.20
CA VAL A 119 -9.67 -13.25 -6.48
C VAL A 119 -9.80 -12.98 -4.98
N SER A 120 -9.12 -13.78 -4.16
CA SER A 120 -9.16 -13.68 -2.69
C SER A 120 -7.78 -13.50 -2.05
N GLN A 121 -6.71 -13.54 -2.85
CA GLN A 121 -5.34 -13.40 -2.38
C GLN A 121 -4.48 -12.62 -3.39
N ALA A 122 -3.58 -11.80 -2.88
CA ALA A 122 -2.56 -11.10 -3.66
C ALA A 122 -1.16 -11.65 -3.31
N ALA A 123 -0.37 -12.03 -4.32
CA ALA A 123 0.98 -12.55 -4.15
C ALA A 123 1.98 -11.38 -3.94
N LEU A 124 2.46 -11.20 -2.71
CA LEU A 124 3.26 -10.04 -2.29
C LEU A 124 4.56 -9.87 -3.10
N CYS A 125 5.20 -10.98 -3.48
CA CYS A 125 6.43 -10.94 -4.29
C CYS A 125 6.24 -10.51 -5.74
N ARG A 126 5.00 -10.43 -6.21
CA ARG A 126 4.65 -10.00 -7.57
C ARG A 126 4.09 -8.59 -7.62
N LEU A 127 3.88 -7.99 -6.45
CA LEU A 127 3.35 -6.63 -6.38
C LEU A 127 4.42 -5.62 -6.76
N THR A 128 4.00 -4.68 -7.59
CA THR A 128 4.73 -3.47 -7.90
C THR A 128 4.34 -2.37 -6.92
N ALA A 129 3.05 -2.27 -6.61
CA ALA A 129 2.55 -1.31 -5.63
C ALA A 129 1.24 -1.78 -4.95
N VAL A 130 0.91 -1.13 -3.84
CA VAL A 130 -0.41 -1.17 -3.20
C VAL A 130 -0.87 0.26 -3.00
N ALA A 131 -2.11 0.56 -3.40
CA ALA A 131 -2.77 1.84 -3.13
C ALA A 131 -3.92 1.62 -2.13
N PHE A 132 -4.17 2.61 -1.28
CA PHE A 132 -5.31 2.59 -0.35
C PHE A 132 -5.77 4.01 -0.01
N ASP A 133 -7.07 4.17 0.22
CA ASP A 133 -7.67 5.45 0.57
C ASP A 133 -7.84 5.61 2.09
N ALA A 134 -7.86 6.85 2.57
CA ALA A 134 -8.28 7.16 3.93
C ALA A 134 -9.79 6.88 4.11
N ALA A 135 -10.19 6.38 5.28
CA ALA A 135 -11.58 6.11 5.61
C ALA A 135 -12.43 7.38 5.57
N ASP A 136 -13.57 7.34 4.88
CA ASP A 136 -14.60 8.37 4.94
C ASP A 136 -15.75 7.91 5.84
N ASP A 137 -15.68 8.28 7.12
CA ASP A 137 -16.65 7.86 8.12
C ASP A 137 -17.48 9.05 8.62
N ALA A 138 -18.71 8.80 9.06
CA ALA A 138 -19.59 9.84 9.61
C ALA A 138 -19.03 10.55 10.87
N SER A 139 -17.97 10.00 11.49
CA SER A 139 -17.34 10.54 12.70
C SER A 139 -16.11 11.40 12.43
N LEU A 140 -15.41 11.19 11.31
CA LEU A 140 -14.22 11.91 10.87
C LEU A 140 -14.20 11.89 9.35
N THR A 141 -14.06 13.06 8.71
CA THR A 141 -13.96 13.13 7.26
C THR A 141 -12.68 12.46 6.77
N SER A 142 -12.71 11.92 5.56
CA SER A 142 -11.55 11.37 4.87
C SER A 142 -10.32 12.29 4.91
N THR A 143 -10.50 13.61 4.78
CA THR A 143 -9.41 14.60 4.93
C THR A 143 -8.74 14.56 6.30
N ALA A 144 -9.51 14.42 7.39
CA ALA A 144 -8.96 14.39 8.74
C ALA A 144 -8.17 13.09 8.96
N ASN A 145 -8.68 11.97 8.46
CA ASN A 145 -8.02 10.66 8.52
C ASN A 145 -6.74 10.64 7.68
N TYR A 146 -6.77 11.22 6.47
CA TYR A 146 -5.59 11.43 5.64
C TYR A 146 -4.50 12.22 6.38
N GLN A 147 -4.84 13.34 7.02
CA GLN A 147 -3.89 14.13 7.81
C GLN A 147 -3.35 13.36 9.02
N ALA A 148 -4.17 12.56 9.69
CA ALA A 148 -3.75 11.70 10.80
C ALA A 148 -2.75 10.62 10.32
N ILE A 149 -3.03 9.96 9.20
CA ILE A 149 -2.13 8.98 8.57
C ILE A 149 -0.79 9.63 8.22
N LEU A 150 -0.81 10.82 7.61
CA LEU A 150 0.40 11.59 7.31
C LEU A 150 1.24 11.84 8.57
N GLN A 151 0.61 12.26 9.67
CA GLN A 151 1.31 12.51 10.94
C GLN A 151 1.98 11.24 11.47
N ILE A 152 1.28 10.10 11.43
CA ILE A 152 1.83 8.82 11.90
C ILE A 152 3.00 8.39 11.02
N PHE A 153 2.86 8.42 9.69
CA PHE A 153 3.97 8.10 8.78
C PHE A 153 5.18 9.02 8.97
N ASN A 154 4.99 10.33 9.11
CA ASN A 154 6.09 11.27 9.35
C ASN A 154 6.82 11.02 10.68
N GLN A 155 6.15 10.45 11.68
CA GLN A 155 6.79 10.07 12.95
C GLN A 155 7.59 8.77 12.82
N MET A 156 7.08 7.82 12.04
CA MET A 156 7.70 6.50 11.86
C MET A 156 8.83 6.48 10.82
N LEU A 157 8.67 7.21 9.72
CA LEU A 157 9.58 7.21 8.57
C LEU A 157 10.74 8.21 8.72
N ARG A 158 11.03 8.68 9.93
CA ARG A 158 12.11 9.64 10.16
C ARG A 158 13.44 9.08 9.62
N PRO A 159 14.21 9.89 8.89
CA PRO A 159 15.42 9.41 8.23
C PRO A 159 16.37 8.82 9.26
N SER A 160 16.78 7.57 9.02
CA SER A 160 17.95 7.00 9.69
C SER A 160 19.19 7.65 9.09
N SER A 161 20.20 7.87 9.94
CA SER A 161 21.47 8.58 9.68
C SER A 161 22.00 8.53 8.23
N PRO A 162 22.65 9.60 7.73
CA PRO A 162 23.07 9.72 6.33
C PRO A 162 23.93 8.53 5.89
N GLN A 163 23.49 7.81 4.85
CA GLN A 163 24.25 6.74 4.21
C GLN A 163 25.20 7.28 3.14
N THR A 164 26.33 6.60 2.93
CA THR A 164 27.42 6.98 2.01
C THR A 164 27.18 6.59 0.55
N CYS A 165 26.08 5.89 0.25
CA CYS A 165 25.62 5.60 -1.12
C CYS A 165 24.16 6.04 -1.23
N VAL A 166 23.83 6.84 -2.25
CA VAL A 166 22.49 7.40 -2.45
C VAL A 166 21.69 6.44 -3.33
N SER A 167 20.77 5.68 -2.76
CA SER A 167 19.74 4.95 -3.52
C SER A 167 18.72 5.94 -4.11
N ILE A 168 17.88 5.49 -5.05
CA ILE A 168 16.75 6.29 -5.56
C ILE A 168 15.88 6.81 -4.41
N ALA A 169 15.63 5.96 -3.41
CA ALA A 169 14.90 6.34 -2.22
C ALA A 169 15.67 7.39 -1.40
N ASP A 170 17.00 7.32 -1.33
CA ASP A 170 17.81 8.37 -0.71
C ASP A 170 17.80 9.67 -1.55
N SER A 171 17.76 9.63 -2.88
CA SER A 171 17.61 10.83 -3.72
C SER A 171 16.27 11.52 -3.50
N LEU A 172 15.21 10.75 -3.26
CA LEU A 172 13.86 11.25 -2.98
C LEU A 172 13.65 11.67 -1.52
N THR A 173 14.47 11.18 -0.59
CA THR A 173 14.31 11.42 0.86
C THR A 173 15.43 12.26 1.48
N ALA A 174 16.52 12.52 0.76
CA ALA A 174 17.63 13.37 1.20
C ALA A 174 17.24 14.86 1.09
N GLY A 175 16.57 15.35 2.13
CA GLY A 175 16.41 16.78 2.39
C GLY A 175 15.18 17.40 1.76
N VAL A 176 14.23 17.77 2.61
CA VAL A 176 12.99 18.51 2.32
C VAL A 176 11.93 17.65 1.62
N THR A 177 10.67 17.79 2.05
CA THR A 177 9.48 17.22 1.43
C THR A 177 9.42 17.61 -0.04
N HIS A 178 9.70 16.66 -0.93
CA HIS A 178 9.56 16.84 -2.36
C HIS A 178 8.37 16.01 -2.83
N THR A 179 7.53 16.67 -3.63
CA THR A 179 6.61 15.95 -4.51
C THR A 179 7.42 15.20 -5.55
N ALA A 180 6.99 14.02 -5.94
CA ALA A 180 7.61 13.23 -6.99
C ALA A 180 6.57 12.81 -8.02
N THR A 181 7.02 12.69 -9.26
CA THR A 181 6.30 12.01 -10.32
C THR A 181 7.06 10.73 -10.63
N LEU A 182 6.39 9.57 -10.60
CA LEU A 182 7.04 8.31 -10.89
C LEU A 182 6.14 7.32 -11.61
N ALA A 183 6.80 6.43 -12.35
CA ALA A 183 6.17 5.28 -12.98
C ALA A 183 6.75 3.99 -12.41
N ALA A 184 5.88 3.05 -12.07
CA ALA A 184 6.25 1.71 -11.59
C ALA A 184 5.29 0.68 -12.19
N GLY A 185 5.72 -0.03 -13.23
CA GLY A 185 4.85 -0.93 -13.98
C GLY A 185 3.65 -0.15 -14.58
N PRO A 186 2.39 -0.59 -14.35
CA PRO A 186 1.23 0.12 -14.87
C PRO A 186 0.82 1.35 -14.04
N LEU A 187 1.42 1.57 -12.87
CA LEU A 187 1.12 2.71 -12.00
C LEU A 187 1.91 3.93 -12.47
N LEU A 188 1.20 5.04 -12.67
CA LEU A 188 1.76 6.38 -12.83
C LEU A 188 1.17 7.26 -11.72
N VAL A 189 2.05 7.92 -10.97
CA VAL A 189 1.67 8.94 -9.98
C VAL A 189 2.37 10.23 -10.32
N GLU A 190 1.66 11.35 -10.19
CA GLU A 190 2.14 12.68 -10.59
C GLU A 190 2.04 13.63 -9.40
N ASN A 191 3.09 14.42 -9.15
CA ASN A 191 3.15 15.44 -8.11
C ASN A 191 2.75 14.95 -6.69
N VAL A 192 2.95 13.67 -6.38
CA VAL A 192 2.57 13.09 -5.08
C VAL A 192 3.63 13.35 -4.03
N LEU A 193 3.21 13.54 -2.78
CA LEU A 193 4.11 13.78 -1.67
C LEU A 193 4.90 12.51 -1.32
N VAL A 194 6.23 12.59 -1.25
CA VAL A 194 7.08 11.50 -0.74
C VAL A 194 7.14 11.58 0.78
N LEU A 195 6.70 10.51 1.46
CA LEU A 195 6.71 10.42 2.94
C LEU A 195 8.00 9.81 3.47
N GLY A 196 8.63 8.93 2.70
CA GLY A 196 9.84 8.23 3.12
C GLY A 196 9.90 6.80 2.60
N GLN A 197 10.80 6.01 3.19
CA GLN A 197 11.01 4.62 2.83
C GLN A 197 10.69 3.70 4.01
N TRP A 198 9.93 2.63 3.75
CA TRP A 198 9.68 1.54 4.69
C TRP A 198 10.28 0.25 4.14
N GLY A 199 11.42 -0.18 4.68
CA GLY A 199 12.14 -1.34 4.15
C GLY A 199 12.54 -1.13 2.68
N LYS A 200 11.95 -1.88 1.75
CA LYS A 200 12.14 -1.72 0.29
C LYS A 200 11.01 -0.99 -0.41
N LEU A 201 10.08 -0.39 0.35
CA LEU A 201 8.95 0.35 -0.20
C LEU A 201 9.17 1.84 -0.07
N LEU A 202 8.85 2.57 -1.13
CA LEU A 202 8.64 4.01 -1.10
C LEU A 202 7.19 4.27 -0.69
N VAL A 203 7.00 5.16 0.29
CA VAL A 203 5.66 5.54 0.78
C VAL A 203 5.32 6.93 0.24
N LEU A 204 4.20 7.02 -0.46
CA LEU A 204 3.74 8.23 -1.15
C LEU A 204 2.32 8.60 -0.70
N ALA A 205 1.95 9.86 -0.87
CA ALA A 205 0.61 10.36 -0.56
C ALA A 205 0.10 11.33 -1.63
N ASN A 206 -1.16 11.16 -2.03
CA ASN A 206 -1.91 12.03 -2.91
C ASN A 206 -3.00 12.74 -2.09
N SER A 207 -2.90 14.06 -1.96
CA SER A 207 -3.86 14.86 -1.19
C SER A 207 -5.17 15.15 -1.94
N THR A 208 -5.21 14.95 -3.26
CA THR A 208 -6.40 15.18 -4.08
C THR A 208 -7.43 14.09 -3.84
N ASP A 209 -6.97 12.83 -3.84
CA ASP A 209 -7.81 11.64 -3.65
C ASP A 209 -7.68 11.04 -2.25
N GLU A 210 -6.93 11.71 -1.36
CA GLU A 210 -6.68 11.26 0.02
C GLU A 210 -6.12 9.83 0.10
N ARG A 211 -5.31 9.50 -0.89
CA ARG A 211 -4.78 8.17 -1.21
C ARG A 211 -3.32 8.04 -0.83
N PHE A 212 -2.93 6.85 -0.42
CA PHE A 212 -1.56 6.49 -0.11
C PHE A 212 -1.08 5.35 -1.01
N TYR A 213 0.23 5.32 -1.24
CA TYR A 213 0.86 4.28 -2.05
C TYR A 213 2.06 3.69 -1.33
N LEU A 214 2.16 2.37 -1.43
CA LEU A 214 3.32 1.59 -1.06
C LEU A 214 3.90 1.06 -2.37
N VAL A 215 5.05 1.58 -2.81
CA VAL A 215 5.65 1.24 -4.11
C VAL A 215 6.96 0.50 -3.89
N CYS A 216 7.13 -0.67 -4.53
CA CYS A 216 8.39 -1.40 -4.47
C CYS A 216 9.50 -0.61 -5.17
N ALA A 217 10.55 -0.23 -4.43
CA ALA A 217 11.62 0.61 -4.95
C ALA A 217 12.38 -0.03 -6.12
N ASP A 218 12.47 -1.37 -6.14
CA ASP A 218 13.13 -2.13 -7.22
C ASP A 218 12.29 -2.21 -8.51
N LYS A 219 11.05 -1.70 -8.48
CA LYS A 219 10.09 -1.71 -9.59
C LYS A 219 9.78 -0.32 -10.14
N ILE A 220 10.51 0.69 -9.70
CA ILE A 220 10.37 2.05 -10.21
C ILE A 220 11.16 2.15 -11.52
N ASP A 221 10.46 2.51 -12.59
CA ASP A 221 11.03 2.63 -13.94
C ASP A 221 11.55 4.06 -14.21
N PHE A 222 10.79 5.07 -13.79
CA PHE A 222 11.09 6.49 -14.03
C PHE A 222 10.70 7.36 -12.85
N ILE A 223 11.50 8.41 -12.60
CA ILE A 223 11.25 9.42 -11.57
C ILE A 223 11.55 10.81 -12.16
N GLY A 224 10.73 11.79 -11.81
CA GLY A 224 10.89 13.21 -12.13
C GLY A 224 10.35 14.13 -11.03
#